data_AF-A0A5N4D241-F1
#
_entry.id   AF-A0A5N4D241-F1
#
_cell.length_a   1.000
_cell.length_b   1.000
_cell.length_c   1.000
_cell.angle_alpha   90.00
_cell.angle_beta   90.00
_cell.angle_gamma   90.00
#
_symmetry.space_group_name_H-M   'P 1'
#
loop_
_entity.id
_entity.type
_entity.pdbx_description
1 polymer ?
#
loop_
_entity_poly.entity_id
_entity_poly.type
_entity_poly.pdbx_seq_one_letter_code
_entity_poly.pdbx_strand_id
1 'polypeptide(L)'
;MAEMEAAQLKEEGNRHFQLQDYKAATKSYSQALKLTKDKALLATLYRNRAACGLKTENYVQAASDASRAIDINSSDIKALYRRCQALEHLGKLDQAFKDVQRCATLEPRNQNFQETLRRLNTSIQEKLRVQFSTDSRVQKMFEILLDGNSEADKLEKAANNLIVLGREEAGAERIFQNNGVALLLQLVDTKKPELVLAAVRTLSGMCSGHRARATAILHAVRIDRICSLMAVENQEMSLAVCNLLQAIIDALSGEDKQEHRRKEEALVLDTKKDLKQITNHLLDMLVSKKVSGQGRDQALNLLNKNVPRKDLAIQDNSRTIYVVDNGLRKILKVVGQVPDLPSCLPLTDNTRMLATILINKLYDDLRCDPERDHFRKICEEYIT
;
A
#
# COMPACT_ATOMS: atom_id res chain seq x y z
N MET A 1 -27.04 -22.62 -34.86
CA MET A 1 -26.71 -21.29 -35.41
C MET A 1 -25.58 -20.67 -34.61
N ALA A 2 -25.75 -20.38 -33.32
CA ALA A 2 -24.70 -19.75 -32.47
C ALA A 2 -23.35 -20.50 -32.43
N GLU A 3 -23.35 -21.84 -32.41
CA GLU A 3 -22.10 -22.62 -32.39
C GLU A 3 -21.33 -22.56 -33.73
N MET A 4 -22.05 -22.50 -34.87
CA MET A 4 -21.42 -22.34 -36.18
C MET A 4 -20.81 -20.94 -36.31
N GLU A 5 -21.52 -19.93 -35.80
CA GLU A 5 -21.04 -18.53 -35.75
C GLU A 5 -19.80 -18.40 -34.84
N ALA A 6 -19.79 -19.07 -33.68
CA ALA A 6 -18.62 -19.13 -32.81
C ALA A 6 -17.41 -19.78 -33.50
N ALA A 7 -17.63 -20.85 -34.28
CA ALA A 7 -16.58 -21.50 -35.05
C ALA A 7 -16.03 -20.60 -36.18
N GLN A 8 -16.90 -19.84 -36.85
CA GLN A 8 -16.48 -18.85 -37.86
C GLN A 8 -15.65 -17.72 -37.23
N LEU A 9 -16.09 -17.18 -36.08
CA LEU A 9 -15.34 -16.15 -35.35
C LEU A 9 -13.99 -16.67 -34.82
N LYS A 10 -13.90 -17.95 -34.49
CA LYS A 10 -12.63 -18.61 -34.15
C LYS A 10 -11.68 -18.61 -35.35
N GLU A 11 -12.14 -18.99 -36.54
CA GLU A 11 -11.31 -18.97 -37.75
C GLU A 11 -10.91 -17.54 -38.15
N GLU A 12 -11.83 -16.58 -38.01
CA GLU A 12 -11.52 -15.17 -38.24
C GLU A 12 -10.46 -14.65 -37.25
N GLY A 13 -10.57 -15.03 -35.97
CA GLY A 13 -9.53 -14.77 -34.97
C GLY A 13 -8.19 -15.41 -35.33
N ASN A 14 -8.19 -16.64 -35.87
CA ASN A 14 -6.98 -17.32 -36.35
C ASN A 14 -6.34 -16.55 -37.53
N ARG A 15 -7.15 -16.08 -38.48
CA ARG A 15 -6.70 -15.29 -39.63
C ARG A 15 -6.07 -13.97 -39.18
N HIS A 16 -6.73 -13.23 -38.29
CA HIS A 16 -6.16 -12.02 -37.69
C HIS A 16 -4.86 -12.30 -36.94
N PHE A 17 -4.78 -13.41 -36.21
CA PHE A 17 -3.57 -13.81 -35.51
C PHE A 17 -2.40 -14.07 -36.48
N GLN A 18 -2.66 -14.73 -37.61
CA GLN A 18 -1.66 -14.96 -38.66
C GLN A 18 -1.20 -13.66 -39.32
N LEU A 19 -2.12 -12.70 -39.48
CA LEU A 19 -1.83 -11.34 -39.95
C LEU A 19 -1.15 -10.45 -38.90
N GLN A 20 -0.82 -11.00 -37.72
CA GLN A 20 -0.24 -10.29 -36.58
C GLN A 20 -1.12 -9.16 -36.01
N ASP A 21 -2.40 -9.09 -36.39
CA ASP A 21 -3.37 -8.19 -35.78
C ASP A 21 -3.97 -8.83 -34.52
N TYR A 22 -3.19 -8.82 -33.45
CA TYR A 22 -3.56 -9.44 -32.18
C TYR A 22 -4.75 -8.76 -31.48
N LYS A 23 -4.98 -7.47 -31.74
CA LYS A 23 -6.12 -6.73 -31.17
C LYS A 23 -7.43 -7.16 -31.83
N ALA A 24 -7.46 -7.27 -33.15
CA ALA A 24 -8.63 -7.80 -33.86
C ALA A 24 -8.85 -9.28 -33.52
N ALA A 25 -7.79 -10.10 -33.47
CA ALA A 25 -7.89 -11.50 -33.06
C ALA A 25 -8.51 -11.65 -31.66
N THR A 26 -8.07 -10.84 -30.69
CA THR A 26 -8.62 -10.84 -29.33
C THR A 26 -10.11 -10.49 -29.30
N LYS A 27 -10.56 -9.54 -30.14
CA LYS A 27 -11.98 -9.18 -30.26
C LYS A 27 -12.79 -10.35 -30.82
N SER A 28 -12.35 -10.96 -31.92
CA SER A 28 -13.05 -12.09 -32.55
C SER A 28 -13.15 -13.30 -31.62
N TYR A 29 -12.06 -13.65 -30.91
CA TYR A 29 -12.10 -14.71 -29.90
C TYR A 29 -13.03 -14.36 -28.72
N SER A 30 -13.06 -13.10 -28.29
CA SER A 30 -13.93 -12.68 -27.18
C SER A 30 -15.41 -12.67 -27.57
N GLN A 31 -15.73 -12.40 -28.84
CA GLN A 31 -17.09 -12.55 -29.37
C GLN A 31 -17.46 -14.04 -29.45
N ALA A 32 -16.58 -14.89 -29.97
CA ALA A 32 -16.80 -16.34 -30.04
C ALA A 32 -17.07 -16.95 -28.65
N LEU A 33 -16.31 -16.54 -27.62
CA LEU A 33 -16.47 -16.98 -26.23
C LEU A 33 -17.84 -16.65 -25.62
N LYS A 34 -18.56 -15.65 -26.15
CA LYS A 34 -19.92 -15.31 -25.67
C LYS A 34 -21.00 -16.20 -26.30
N LEU A 35 -20.71 -16.80 -27.45
CA LEU A 35 -21.70 -17.52 -28.27
C LEU A 35 -21.67 -19.03 -28.03
N THR A 36 -20.50 -19.59 -27.70
CA THR A 36 -20.34 -21.03 -27.50
C THR A 36 -20.48 -21.45 -26.03
N LYS A 37 -21.10 -22.61 -25.81
CA LYS A 37 -21.07 -23.32 -24.52
C LYS A 37 -20.28 -24.63 -24.60
N ASP A 38 -19.80 -24.99 -25.79
CA ASP A 38 -18.99 -26.18 -25.97
C ASP A 38 -17.64 -26.04 -25.26
N LYS A 39 -17.35 -26.97 -24.35
CA LYS A 39 -16.13 -26.97 -23.54
C LYS A 39 -14.88 -27.08 -24.42
N ALA A 40 -14.90 -27.89 -25.48
CA ALA A 40 -13.73 -28.09 -26.32
C ALA A 40 -13.39 -26.82 -27.12
N LEU A 41 -14.42 -26.17 -27.69
CA LEU A 41 -14.28 -24.88 -28.36
C LEU A 41 -13.87 -23.76 -27.40
N LEU A 42 -14.46 -23.68 -26.20
CA LEU A 42 -14.09 -22.72 -25.15
C LEU A 42 -12.62 -22.83 -24.77
N ALA A 43 -12.12 -24.04 -24.51
CA ALA A 43 -10.71 -24.27 -24.16
C ALA A 43 -9.77 -23.76 -25.28
N THR A 44 -10.12 -24.05 -26.54
CA THR A 44 -9.36 -23.60 -27.71
C THR A 44 -9.35 -22.07 -27.85
N LEU A 45 -10.50 -21.43 -27.64
CA LEU A 45 -10.65 -19.98 -27.70
C LEU A 45 -9.86 -19.27 -26.60
N TYR A 46 -9.98 -19.72 -25.35
CA TYR A 46 -9.20 -19.19 -24.24
C TYR A 46 -7.70 -19.33 -24.48
N ARG A 47 -7.26 -20.50 -24.97
CA ARG A 47 -5.87 -20.75 -25.32
C ARG A 47 -5.36 -19.83 -26.43
N ASN A 48 -6.13 -19.60 -27.48
CA ASN A 48 -5.74 -18.74 -28.59
C ASN A 48 -5.75 -17.26 -28.19
N ARG A 49 -6.70 -16.85 -27.35
CA ARG A 49 -6.73 -15.50 -26.76
C ARG A 49 -5.56 -15.25 -25.81
N ALA A 50 -5.14 -16.26 -25.03
CA ALA A 50 -3.93 -16.19 -24.24
C ALA A 50 -2.67 -15.98 -25.11
N ALA A 51 -2.61 -16.61 -26.29
CA ALA A 51 -1.53 -16.37 -27.25
C ALA A 51 -1.48 -14.92 -27.74
N CYS A 52 -2.65 -14.30 -27.97
CA CYS A 52 -2.74 -12.87 -28.31
C CYS A 52 -2.23 -12.02 -27.14
N GLY A 53 -2.67 -12.32 -25.92
CA GLY A 53 -2.26 -11.62 -24.71
C GLY A 53 -0.74 -11.64 -24.50
N LEU A 54 -0.08 -12.76 -24.77
CA LEU A 54 1.39 -12.85 -24.74
C LEU A 54 2.05 -11.93 -25.79
N LYS A 55 1.50 -11.87 -27.01
CA LYS A 55 2.04 -11.03 -28.10
C LYS A 55 1.80 -9.54 -27.90
N THR A 56 0.76 -9.17 -27.15
CA THR A 56 0.47 -7.77 -26.78
C THR A 56 0.99 -7.40 -25.39
N GLU A 57 1.85 -8.23 -24.80
CA GLU A 57 2.43 -8.03 -23.44
C GLU A 57 1.40 -7.89 -22.31
N ASN A 58 0.16 -8.32 -22.54
CA ASN A 58 -0.88 -8.35 -21.53
C ASN A 58 -0.82 -9.68 -20.76
N TYR A 59 0.25 -9.84 -19.98
CA TYR A 59 0.58 -11.09 -19.31
C TYR A 59 -0.45 -11.50 -18.25
N VAL A 60 -1.10 -10.54 -17.58
CA VAL A 60 -2.16 -10.83 -16.58
C VAL A 60 -3.36 -11.48 -17.24
N GLN A 61 -3.84 -10.92 -18.36
CA GLN A 61 -4.95 -11.51 -19.10
C GLN A 61 -4.54 -12.86 -19.70
N ALA A 62 -3.34 -12.97 -20.25
CA ALA A 62 -2.83 -14.22 -20.82
C ALA A 62 -2.78 -15.37 -19.79
N ALA A 63 -2.29 -15.10 -18.58
CA ALA A 63 -2.26 -16.08 -17.49
C ALA A 63 -3.67 -16.50 -17.04
N SER A 64 -4.61 -15.56 -16.98
CA SER A 64 -6.01 -15.84 -16.65
C SER A 64 -6.69 -16.71 -17.72
N ASP A 65 -6.54 -16.34 -19.00
CA ASP A 65 -7.14 -17.07 -20.11
C ASP A 65 -6.54 -18.48 -20.24
N ALA A 66 -5.22 -18.61 -20.11
CA ALA A 66 -4.57 -19.91 -20.10
C ALA A 66 -5.02 -20.78 -18.92
N SER A 67 -5.25 -20.20 -17.74
CA SER A 67 -5.79 -20.94 -16.59
C SER A 67 -7.19 -21.48 -16.87
N ARG A 68 -8.09 -20.68 -17.46
CA ARG A 68 -9.42 -21.15 -17.86
C ARG A 68 -9.37 -22.28 -18.88
N ALA A 69 -8.42 -22.23 -19.82
CA ALA A 69 -8.22 -23.32 -20.76
C ALA A 69 -7.75 -24.61 -20.05
N ILE A 70 -6.87 -24.49 -19.04
CA ILE A 70 -6.39 -25.62 -18.22
C ILE A 70 -7.49 -26.19 -17.33
N ASP A 71 -8.38 -25.35 -16.79
CA ASP A 71 -9.51 -25.78 -15.97
C ASP A 71 -10.49 -26.66 -16.78
N ILE A 72 -10.62 -26.38 -18.08
CA ILE A 72 -11.44 -27.18 -18.99
C ILE A 72 -10.69 -28.42 -19.49
N ASN A 73 -9.44 -28.26 -19.91
CA ASN A 73 -8.56 -29.34 -20.35
C ASN A 73 -7.22 -29.26 -19.64
N SER A 74 -7.09 -30.04 -18.57
CA SER A 74 -5.90 -29.99 -17.72
C SER A 74 -4.61 -30.47 -18.42
N SER A 75 -4.73 -31.21 -19.51
CA SER A 75 -3.60 -31.75 -20.29
C SER A 75 -3.26 -30.93 -21.53
N ASP A 76 -3.84 -29.73 -21.72
CA ASP A 76 -3.48 -28.86 -22.84
C ASP A 76 -2.08 -28.25 -22.64
N ILE A 77 -1.07 -28.92 -23.21
CA ILE A 77 0.35 -28.52 -23.17
C ILE A 77 0.55 -27.10 -23.70
N LYS A 78 -0.20 -26.70 -24.72
CA LYS A 78 -0.10 -25.36 -25.31
C LYS A 78 -0.72 -24.30 -24.42
N ALA A 79 -1.70 -24.62 -23.58
CA ALA A 79 -2.22 -23.71 -22.57
C ALA A 79 -1.27 -23.62 -21.37
N LEU A 80 -0.76 -24.77 -20.88
CA LEU A 80 0.24 -24.84 -19.80
C LEU A 80 1.49 -24.02 -20.14
N TYR A 81 2.06 -24.22 -21.33
CA TYR A 81 3.26 -23.50 -21.74
C TYR A 81 3.04 -21.99 -21.92
N ARG A 82 1.86 -21.58 -22.42
CA ARG A 82 1.52 -20.15 -22.51
C ARG A 82 1.30 -19.52 -21.14
N ARG A 83 0.71 -20.26 -20.19
CA ARG A 83 0.61 -19.81 -18.80
C ARG A 83 1.99 -19.66 -18.17
N CYS A 84 2.88 -20.63 -18.38
CA CYS A 84 4.28 -20.55 -17.94
C CYS A 84 4.95 -19.26 -18.44
N GLN A 85 4.89 -18.99 -19.75
CA GLN A 85 5.46 -17.77 -20.33
C GLN A 85 4.87 -16.49 -19.71
N ALA A 86 3.54 -16.43 -19.58
CA ALA A 86 2.89 -15.29 -18.96
C ALA A 86 3.31 -15.10 -17.49
N LEU A 87 3.41 -16.19 -16.73
CA LEU A 87 3.81 -16.17 -15.33
C LEU A 87 5.29 -15.80 -15.14
N GLU A 88 6.16 -16.21 -16.06
CA GLU A 88 7.57 -15.81 -16.08
C GLU A 88 7.71 -14.30 -16.24
N HIS A 89 7.00 -13.69 -17.20
CA HIS A 89 6.96 -12.23 -17.36
C HIS A 89 6.32 -11.50 -16.17
N LEU A 90 5.43 -12.15 -15.43
CA LEU A 90 4.85 -11.63 -14.19
C LEU A 90 5.73 -11.87 -12.95
N GLY A 91 6.93 -12.45 -13.10
CA GLY A 91 7.86 -12.75 -12.01
C GLY A 91 7.43 -13.90 -11.09
N LYS A 92 6.37 -14.64 -11.44
CA LYS A 92 5.83 -15.79 -10.70
C LYS A 92 6.53 -17.09 -11.10
N LEU A 93 7.85 -17.13 -10.91
CA LEU A 93 8.71 -18.21 -11.41
C LEU A 93 8.34 -19.60 -10.87
N ASP A 94 7.90 -19.72 -9.61
CA ASP A 94 7.54 -21.03 -9.03
C ASP A 94 6.33 -21.66 -9.72
N GLN A 95 5.33 -20.84 -10.07
CA GLN A 95 4.14 -21.31 -10.79
C GLN A 95 4.50 -21.63 -12.25
N ALA A 96 5.33 -20.81 -12.88
CA ALA A 96 5.85 -21.06 -14.23
C ALA A 96 6.62 -22.38 -14.29
N PHE A 97 7.49 -22.65 -13.30
CA PHE A 97 8.27 -23.88 -13.20
C PHE A 97 7.38 -25.12 -13.12
N LYS A 98 6.33 -25.09 -12.29
CA LYS A 98 5.35 -26.19 -12.18
C LYS A 98 4.63 -26.46 -13.51
N ASP A 99 4.27 -25.40 -14.24
CA ASP A 99 3.59 -25.53 -15.53
C ASP A 99 4.50 -26.17 -16.58
N VAL A 100 5.74 -25.72 -16.71
CA VAL A 100 6.68 -26.32 -17.67
C VAL A 100 7.16 -27.71 -17.24
N GLN A 101 7.22 -28.00 -15.93
CA GLN A 101 7.48 -29.35 -15.42
C GLN A 101 6.38 -30.32 -15.85
N ARG A 102 5.12 -29.88 -15.81
CA ARG A 102 3.99 -30.66 -16.32
C ARG A 102 4.10 -30.86 -17.83
N CYS A 103 4.45 -29.83 -18.59
CA CYS A 103 4.72 -29.95 -20.04
C CYS A 103 5.82 -30.98 -20.33
N ALA A 104 6.94 -30.93 -19.61
CA ALA A 104 8.06 -31.87 -19.77
C ALA A 104 7.69 -33.31 -19.36
N THR A 105 6.74 -33.48 -18.43
CA THR A 105 6.22 -34.81 -18.07
C THR A 105 5.34 -35.38 -19.18
N LEU A 106 4.54 -34.54 -19.84
CA LEU A 106 3.67 -34.94 -20.95
C LEU A 106 4.45 -35.15 -22.26
N GLU A 107 5.48 -34.35 -22.51
CA GLU A 107 6.38 -34.45 -23.67
C GLU A 107 7.86 -34.45 -23.26
N PRO A 108 8.39 -35.60 -22.78
CA PRO A 108 9.77 -35.68 -22.29
C PRO A 108 10.85 -35.41 -23.34
N ARG A 109 10.54 -35.64 -24.62
CA ARG A 109 11.47 -35.48 -25.76
C ARG A 109 11.57 -34.03 -26.26
N ASN A 110 10.74 -33.12 -25.75
CA ASN A 110 10.72 -31.74 -26.21
C ASN A 110 11.86 -30.92 -25.55
N GLN A 111 12.90 -30.63 -26.32
CA GLN A 111 14.10 -29.92 -25.82
C GLN A 111 13.77 -28.52 -25.30
N ASN A 112 12.81 -27.81 -25.91
CA ASN A 112 12.42 -26.46 -25.45
C ASN A 112 11.90 -26.47 -24.00
N PHE A 113 11.17 -27.50 -23.59
CA PHE A 113 10.67 -27.59 -22.21
C PHE A 113 11.79 -27.86 -21.22
N GLN A 114 12.78 -28.69 -21.60
CA GLN A 114 13.95 -28.96 -20.78
C GLN A 114 14.85 -27.72 -20.63
N GLU A 115 15.06 -26.96 -21.71
CA GLU A 115 15.80 -25.70 -21.66
C GLU A 115 15.08 -24.66 -20.81
N THR A 116 13.76 -24.52 -20.97
CA THR A 116 12.94 -23.59 -20.16
C THR A 116 12.97 -23.97 -18.68
N LEU A 117 12.91 -25.27 -18.35
CA LEU A 117 13.06 -25.76 -16.97
C LEU A 117 14.41 -25.38 -16.38
N ARG A 118 15.51 -25.60 -17.12
CA ARG A 118 16.86 -25.22 -16.67
C ARG A 118 16.98 -23.71 -16.46
N ARG A 119 16.50 -22.91 -17.41
CA ARG A 119 16.50 -21.44 -17.30
C ARG A 119 15.74 -20.98 -16.06
N LEU A 120 14.49 -21.43 -15.91
CA LEU A 120 13.65 -21.06 -14.76
C LEU A 120 14.28 -21.50 -13.45
N ASN A 121 14.87 -22.70 -13.38
CA ASN A 121 15.55 -23.16 -12.17
C ASN A 121 16.74 -22.25 -11.82
N THR A 122 17.58 -21.88 -12.79
CA THR A 122 18.69 -20.95 -12.56
C THR A 122 18.19 -19.58 -12.07
N SER A 123 17.15 -19.03 -12.70
CA SER A 123 16.54 -17.77 -12.27
C SER A 123 15.93 -17.85 -10.87
N ILE A 124 15.31 -18.97 -10.50
CA ILE A 124 14.80 -19.21 -9.15
C ILE A 124 15.95 -19.27 -8.15
N GLN A 125 17.02 -20.01 -8.44
CA GLN A 125 18.19 -20.13 -7.57
C GLN A 125 18.90 -18.78 -7.38
N GLU A 126 19.05 -17.99 -8.44
CA GLU A 126 19.63 -16.65 -8.36
C GLU A 126 18.76 -15.71 -7.51
N LYS A 127 17.44 -15.72 -7.71
CA LYS A 127 16.49 -14.95 -6.90
C LYS A 127 16.54 -15.35 -5.43
N LEU A 128 16.59 -16.65 -5.14
CA LEU A 128 16.75 -17.17 -3.78
C LEU A 128 18.09 -16.76 -3.17
N ARG A 129 19.19 -16.82 -3.92
CA ARG A 129 20.51 -16.40 -3.43
C ARG A 129 20.54 -14.91 -3.08
N VAL A 130 19.97 -14.06 -3.93
CA VAL A 130 19.85 -12.62 -3.66
C VAL A 130 18.98 -12.41 -2.41
N GLN A 131 17.85 -13.12 -2.33
CA GLN A 131 16.94 -13.07 -1.18
C GLN A 131 17.64 -13.44 0.14
N PHE A 132 18.33 -14.58 0.20
CA PHE A 132 19.09 -14.98 1.40
C PHE A 132 20.23 -14.00 1.74
N SER A 133 20.88 -13.42 0.73
CA SER A 133 21.90 -12.39 0.96
C SER A 133 21.30 -11.12 1.57
N THR A 134 20.12 -10.68 1.10
CA THR A 134 19.42 -9.53 1.69
C THR A 134 18.91 -9.84 3.09
N ASP A 135 18.38 -11.03 3.34
CA ASP A 135 17.90 -11.44 4.67
C ASP A 135 19.05 -11.44 5.70
N SER A 136 20.20 -12.00 5.34
CA SER A 136 21.40 -11.97 6.18
C SER A 136 21.90 -10.55 6.43
N ARG A 137 21.83 -9.65 5.43
CA ARG A 137 22.19 -8.23 5.62
C ARG A 137 21.26 -7.53 6.60
N VAL A 138 19.95 -7.74 6.46
CA VAL A 138 18.94 -7.15 7.37
C VAL A 138 19.16 -7.64 8.80
N GLN A 139 19.38 -8.94 8.99
CA GLN A 139 19.69 -9.51 10.31
C GLN A 139 20.95 -8.89 10.92
N LYS A 140 22.05 -8.82 10.17
CA LYS A 140 23.30 -8.18 10.61
C LYS A 140 23.12 -6.71 10.99
N MET A 141 22.29 -5.96 10.25
CA MET A 141 21.98 -4.58 10.60
C MET A 141 21.26 -4.48 11.95
N PHE A 142 20.27 -5.33 12.20
CA PHE A 142 19.59 -5.36 13.50
C PHE A 142 20.51 -5.81 14.64
N GLU A 143 21.40 -6.78 14.41
CA GLU A 143 22.41 -7.20 15.38
C GLU A 143 23.32 -6.02 15.79
N ILE A 144 23.82 -5.26 14.81
CA ILE A 144 24.64 -4.06 15.08
C ILE A 144 23.85 -3.01 15.86
N LEU A 145 22.60 -2.75 15.47
CA LEU A 145 21.77 -1.70 16.09
C LEU A 145 21.32 -2.03 17.51
N LEU A 146 21.18 -3.32 17.82
CA LEU A 146 20.78 -3.80 19.16
C LEU A 146 21.98 -4.13 20.05
N ASP A 147 23.18 -4.23 19.48
CA ASP A 147 24.41 -4.41 20.24
C ASP A 147 24.82 -3.12 20.96
N GLY A 148 24.86 -3.19 22.30
CA GLY A 148 25.24 -2.07 23.16
C GLY A 148 26.70 -1.64 23.03
N ASN A 149 27.56 -2.47 22.42
CA ASN A 149 29.01 -2.25 22.31
C ASN A 149 29.47 -1.80 20.92
N SER A 150 28.54 -1.62 19.97
CA SER A 150 28.88 -1.24 18.60
C SER A 150 29.30 0.23 18.48
N GLU A 151 30.30 0.50 17.64
CA GLU A 151 30.85 1.84 17.40
C GLU A 151 29.80 2.77 16.75
N ALA A 152 29.82 4.05 17.11
CA ALA A 152 28.85 5.05 16.61
C ALA A 152 28.77 5.11 15.07
N ASP A 153 29.91 5.08 14.38
CA ASP A 153 29.97 5.10 12.90
C ASP A 153 29.32 3.84 12.28
N LYS A 154 29.45 2.68 12.94
CA LYS A 154 28.79 1.43 12.51
C LYS A 154 27.28 1.49 12.74
N LEU A 155 26.86 2.04 13.88
CA LEU A 155 25.44 2.24 14.22
C LEU A 155 24.77 3.17 13.21
N GLU A 156 25.40 4.30 12.89
CA GLU A 156 24.86 5.27 11.93
C GLU A 156 24.73 4.68 10.53
N LYS A 157 25.76 3.96 10.06
CA LYS A 157 25.73 3.27 8.76
C LYS A 157 24.64 2.19 8.71
N ALA A 158 24.49 1.40 9.77
CA ALA A 158 23.45 0.38 9.86
C ALA A 158 22.04 1.01 9.84
N ALA A 159 21.85 2.10 10.59
CA ALA A 159 20.59 2.85 10.64
C ALA A 159 20.21 3.43 9.27
N ASN A 160 21.15 4.10 8.59
CA ASN A 160 20.91 4.69 7.27
C ASN A 160 20.59 3.64 6.21
N ASN A 161 21.31 2.52 6.20
CA ASN A 161 21.02 1.41 5.29
C ASN A 161 19.63 0.81 5.54
N LEU A 162 19.21 0.69 6.80
CA LEU A 162 17.89 0.20 7.16
C LEU A 162 16.77 1.15 6.72
N ILE A 163 17.00 2.47 6.78
CA ILE A 163 16.05 3.48 6.27
C ILE A 163 15.91 3.37 4.75
N VAL A 164 17.03 3.24 4.04
CA VAL A 164 17.01 3.09 2.57
C VAL A 164 16.27 1.82 2.17
N LEU A 165 16.59 0.68 2.80
CA LEU A 165 15.89 -0.58 2.56
C LEU A 165 14.40 -0.51 2.91
N GLY A 166 14.04 0.22 3.96
CA GLY A 166 12.65 0.43 4.34
C GLY A 166 11.85 1.26 3.32
N ARG A 167 12.50 2.04 2.45
CA ARG A 167 11.83 2.80 1.38
C ARG A 167 11.68 2.01 0.08
N GLU A 168 12.53 1.02 -0.13
CA GLU A 168 12.47 0.14 -1.28
C GLU A 168 11.46 -0.97 -1.03
N GLU A 169 10.56 -1.23 -1.98
CA GLU A 169 9.47 -2.20 -1.78
C GLU A 169 9.99 -3.59 -1.40
N ALA A 170 11.02 -4.05 -2.13
CA ALA A 170 11.66 -5.33 -1.86
C ALA A 170 12.34 -5.35 -0.48
N GLY A 171 13.03 -4.27 -0.07
CA GLY A 171 13.68 -4.21 1.23
C GLY A 171 12.68 -4.18 2.38
N ALA A 172 11.61 -3.39 2.23
CA ALA A 172 10.56 -3.27 3.22
C ALA A 172 9.75 -4.56 3.39
N GLU A 173 9.52 -5.33 2.31
CA GLU A 173 8.93 -6.67 2.39
C GLU A 173 9.82 -7.62 3.21
N ARG A 174 11.14 -7.57 3.01
CA ARG A 174 12.12 -8.42 3.72
C ARG A 174 12.21 -8.07 5.19
N ILE A 175 12.24 -6.77 5.51
CA ILE A 175 12.22 -6.31 6.92
C ILE A 175 10.93 -6.80 7.58
N PHE A 176 9.79 -6.71 6.91
CA PHE A 176 8.51 -7.17 7.46
C PHE A 176 8.47 -8.69 7.69
N GLN A 177 8.95 -9.50 6.74
CA GLN A 177 8.98 -10.97 6.84
C GLN A 177 9.95 -11.47 7.93
N ASN A 178 11.07 -10.79 8.16
CA ASN A 178 12.10 -11.17 9.13
C ASN A 178 11.84 -10.63 10.54
N ASN A 179 10.57 -10.50 10.96
CA ASN A 179 10.17 -9.96 12.27
C ASN A 179 10.70 -8.54 12.55
N GLY A 180 11.01 -7.75 11.51
CA GLY A 180 11.65 -6.45 11.64
C GLY A 180 10.80 -5.43 12.38
N VAL A 181 9.46 -5.52 12.33
CA VAL A 181 8.59 -4.61 13.11
C VAL A 181 8.85 -4.74 14.61
N ALA A 182 8.99 -5.97 15.14
CA ALA A 182 9.27 -6.18 16.55
C ALA A 182 10.66 -5.66 16.95
N LEU A 183 11.67 -5.87 16.09
CA LEU A 183 13.03 -5.36 16.31
C LEU A 183 13.08 -3.84 16.26
N LEU A 184 12.36 -3.21 15.33
CA LEU A 184 12.19 -1.76 15.26
C LEU A 184 11.52 -1.20 16.51
N LEU A 185 10.53 -1.90 17.07
CA LEU A 185 9.91 -1.52 18.34
C LEU A 185 10.90 -1.59 19.51
N GLN A 186 11.78 -2.61 19.55
CA GLN A 186 12.85 -2.66 20.54
C GLN A 186 13.79 -1.46 20.42
N LEU A 187 14.13 -1.04 19.19
CA LEU A 187 14.92 0.18 18.97
C LEU A 187 14.22 1.44 19.48
N VAL A 188 12.91 1.55 19.29
CA VAL A 188 12.09 2.63 19.86
C VAL A 188 12.17 2.65 21.40
N ASP A 189 12.25 1.47 22.03
CA ASP A 189 12.33 1.34 23.49
C ASP A 189 13.71 1.66 24.09
N THR A 190 14.78 1.73 23.27
CA THR A 190 16.13 2.08 23.75
C THR A 190 16.26 3.52 24.25
N LYS A 191 15.29 4.39 23.96
CA LYS A 191 15.27 5.83 24.29
C LYS A 191 16.46 6.65 23.75
N LYS A 192 17.29 6.07 22.87
CA LYS A 192 18.36 6.80 22.16
C LYS A 192 17.74 7.52 20.95
N PRO A 193 17.72 8.88 20.90
CA PRO A 193 16.94 9.62 19.92
C PRO A 193 17.29 9.26 18.47
N GLU A 194 18.57 9.03 18.17
CA GLU A 194 19.05 8.63 16.84
C GLU A 194 18.49 7.27 16.39
N LEU A 195 18.47 6.28 17.29
CA LEU A 195 17.94 4.95 17.00
C LEU A 195 16.41 4.96 16.88
N VAL A 196 15.73 5.72 17.75
CA VAL A 196 14.27 5.90 17.65
C VAL A 196 13.92 6.59 16.33
N LEU A 197 14.67 7.61 15.93
CA LEU A 197 14.47 8.33 14.68
C LEU A 197 14.66 7.41 13.47
N ALA A 198 15.72 6.61 13.46
CA ALA A 198 15.94 5.62 12.41
C ALA A 198 14.80 4.61 12.35
N ALA A 199 14.37 4.09 13.50
CA ALA A 199 13.29 3.11 13.56
C ALA A 199 11.97 3.68 13.03
N VAL A 200 11.60 4.91 13.43
CA VAL A 200 10.38 5.58 12.94
C VAL A 200 10.46 5.85 11.43
N ARG A 201 11.62 6.28 10.92
CA ARG A 201 11.83 6.51 9.48
C ARG A 201 11.73 5.21 8.68
N THR A 202 12.28 4.11 9.18
CA THR A 202 12.13 2.78 8.55
C THR A 202 10.67 2.33 8.56
N LEU A 203 9.98 2.44 9.71
CA LEU A 203 8.55 2.11 9.80
C LEU A 203 7.70 2.94 8.81
N SER A 204 8.04 4.23 8.64
CA SER A 204 7.35 5.12 7.70
C SER A 204 7.52 4.63 6.26
N GLY A 205 8.75 4.29 5.85
CA GLY A 205 9.01 3.73 4.52
C GLY A 205 8.25 2.43 4.27
N MET A 206 8.18 1.56 5.28
CA MET A 206 7.48 0.27 5.17
C MET A 206 5.96 0.38 5.01
N CYS A 207 5.38 1.53 5.36
CA CYS A 207 3.94 1.77 5.22
C CYS A 207 3.55 2.26 3.82
N SER A 208 4.46 2.92 3.10
CA SER A 208 4.19 3.52 1.79
C SER A 208 3.71 2.49 0.78
N GLY A 209 2.60 2.78 0.08
CA GLY A 209 2.04 1.92 -0.96
C GLY A 209 1.40 0.59 -0.52
N HIS A 210 1.39 0.24 0.77
CA HIS A 210 1.02 -1.12 1.20
C HIS A 210 0.11 -1.15 2.44
N ARG A 211 -1.19 -1.32 2.18
CA ARG A 211 -2.24 -1.26 3.20
C ARG A 211 -2.10 -2.32 4.30
N ALA A 212 -1.76 -3.55 3.96
CA ALA A 212 -1.59 -4.63 4.95
C ALA A 212 -0.45 -4.34 5.94
N ARG A 213 0.70 -3.85 5.46
CA ARG A 213 1.85 -3.48 6.30
C ARG A 213 1.54 -2.26 7.17
N ALA A 214 0.92 -1.22 6.60
CA ALA A 214 0.50 -0.04 7.35
C ALA A 214 -0.47 -0.40 8.50
N THR A 215 -1.44 -1.27 8.24
CA THR A 215 -2.39 -1.74 9.27
C THR A 215 -1.68 -2.54 10.37
N ALA A 216 -0.80 -3.47 9.99
CA ALA A 216 -0.02 -4.26 10.94
C ALA A 216 0.89 -3.38 11.83
N ILE A 217 1.56 -2.39 11.23
CA ILE A 217 2.42 -1.45 11.94
C ILE A 217 1.59 -0.56 12.89
N LEU A 218 0.44 -0.04 12.43
CA LEU A 218 -0.44 0.76 13.27
C LEU A 218 -0.89 0.01 14.53
N HIS A 219 -1.30 -1.26 14.40
CA HIS A 219 -1.71 -2.06 15.56
C HIS A 219 -0.54 -2.52 16.43
N ALA A 220 0.63 -2.79 15.85
CA ALA A 220 1.82 -3.22 16.60
C ALA A 220 2.41 -2.08 17.43
N VAL A 221 2.57 -0.89 16.84
CA VAL A 221 3.10 0.29 17.55
C VAL A 221 2.04 0.88 18.48
N ARG A 222 0.77 0.83 18.05
CA ARG A 222 -0.40 1.47 18.64
C ARG A 222 -0.39 3.00 18.52
N ILE A 223 -1.55 3.57 18.18
CA ILE A 223 -1.71 5.00 17.92
C ILE A 223 -1.36 5.88 19.12
N ASP A 224 -1.66 5.43 20.34
CA ASP A 224 -1.33 6.13 21.60
C ASP A 224 0.18 6.31 21.77
N ARG A 225 0.96 5.29 21.42
CA ARG A 225 2.43 5.35 21.46
C ARG A 225 2.98 6.25 20.36
N ILE A 226 2.44 6.17 19.13
CA ILE A 226 2.85 7.04 18.02
C ILE A 226 2.64 8.52 18.38
N CYS A 227 1.45 8.88 18.87
CA CYS A 227 1.14 10.23 19.32
C CYS A 227 2.05 10.69 20.47
N SER A 228 2.41 9.78 21.39
CA SER A 228 3.34 10.08 22.48
C SER A 228 4.76 10.38 21.97
N LEU A 229 5.23 9.71 20.92
CA LEU A 229 6.53 10.01 20.28
C LEU A 229 6.51 11.36 19.57
N MET A 230 5.39 11.72 18.93
CA MET A 230 5.23 13.04 18.29
C MET A 230 5.13 14.18 19.31
N ALA A 231 4.67 13.89 20.53
CA ALA A 231 4.50 14.88 21.60
C ALA A 231 5.83 15.41 22.18
N VAL A 232 6.96 14.76 21.90
CA VAL A 232 8.28 15.11 22.42
C VAL A 232 8.76 16.46 21.86
N GLU A 233 9.56 17.19 22.64
CA GLU A 233 10.20 18.45 22.23
C GLU A 233 11.45 18.18 21.38
N ASN A 234 11.24 17.62 20.19
CA ASN A 234 12.29 17.41 19.19
C ASN A 234 11.69 17.52 17.78
N GLN A 235 12.25 18.44 16.98
CA GLN A 235 11.72 18.78 15.67
C GLN A 235 11.84 17.64 14.67
N GLU A 236 12.99 16.94 14.67
CA GLU A 236 13.21 15.82 13.76
C GLU A 236 12.33 14.63 14.11
N MET A 237 12.17 14.35 15.40
CA MET A 237 11.30 13.28 15.89
C MET A 237 9.84 13.54 15.55
N SER A 238 9.33 14.74 15.87
CA SER A 238 7.93 15.10 15.58
C SER A 238 7.64 15.06 14.08
N LEU A 239 8.57 15.51 13.23
CA LEU A 239 8.44 15.42 11.78
C LEU A 239 8.50 13.98 11.26
N ALA A 240 9.41 13.15 11.76
CA ALA A 240 9.52 11.75 11.36
C ALA A 240 8.25 10.96 11.73
N VAL A 241 7.71 11.19 12.93
CA VAL A 241 6.45 10.56 13.37
C VAL A 241 5.26 11.07 12.57
N CYS A 242 5.25 12.37 12.21
CA CYS A 242 4.26 12.94 11.30
C CYS A 242 4.27 12.23 9.93
N ASN A 243 5.45 12.00 9.36
CA ASN A 243 5.59 11.26 8.10
C ASN A 243 5.15 9.80 8.21
N LEU A 244 5.40 9.14 9.35
CA LEU A 244 4.88 7.80 9.63
C LEU A 244 3.34 7.80 9.62
N LEU A 245 2.71 8.72 10.36
CA LEU A 245 1.26 8.83 10.39
C LEU A 245 0.67 9.17 9.02
N GLN A 246 1.31 10.06 8.26
CA GLN A 246 0.88 10.39 6.90
C GLN A 246 0.94 9.16 6.00
N ALA A 247 2.05 8.41 6.00
CA ALA A 247 2.19 7.18 5.21
C ALA A 247 1.14 6.13 5.57
N ILE A 248 0.79 6.01 6.86
CA ILE A 248 -0.30 5.13 7.31
C ILE A 248 -1.65 5.63 6.77
N ILE A 249 -1.95 6.93 6.90
CA ILE A 249 -3.23 7.50 6.43
C ILE A 249 -3.38 7.34 4.91
N ASP A 250 -2.32 7.58 4.14
CA ASP A 250 -2.30 7.44 2.68
C ASP A 250 -2.58 5.98 2.27
N ALA A 251 -1.88 5.04 2.91
CA ALA A 251 -2.06 3.61 2.66
C ALA A 251 -3.46 3.09 3.05
N LEU A 252 -4.06 3.62 4.12
CA LEU A 252 -5.40 3.24 4.57
C LEU A 252 -6.53 3.92 3.78
N SER A 253 -6.31 5.15 3.31
CA SER A 253 -7.28 5.91 2.51
C SER A 253 -7.26 5.51 1.03
N GLY A 254 -6.18 4.89 0.55
CA GLY A 254 -6.06 4.42 -0.84
C GLY A 254 -5.75 5.53 -1.86
N GLU A 255 -5.24 6.66 -1.38
CA GLU A 255 -4.79 7.81 -2.18
C GLU A 255 -3.45 7.53 -2.90
N ASP A 256 -2.76 6.45 -2.53
CA ASP A 256 -1.50 6.03 -3.14
C ASP A 256 -1.69 5.31 -4.50
N LYS A 257 -0.75 5.52 -5.43
CA LYS A 257 -0.92 5.25 -6.87
C LYS A 257 -1.12 3.76 -7.25
N GLN A 258 -2.23 3.52 -7.95
CA GLN A 258 -2.60 2.54 -8.99
C GLN A 258 -2.14 1.06 -9.06
N GLU A 259 -1.08 0.54 -8.45
CA GLU A 259 -0.57 -0.81 -8.88
C GLU A 259 -0.94 -2.03 -8.01
N HIS A 260 -1.23 -1.89 -6.71
CA HIS A 260 -1.40 -3.06 -5.82
C HIS A 260 -2.85 -3.41 -5.44
N ARG A 261 -3.85 -2.68 -5.97
CA ARG A 261 -5.26 -2.75 -5.53
C ARG A 261 -5.92 -4.14 -5.58
N ARG A 262 -5.49 -5.06 -6.45
CA ARG A 262 -6.31 -6.25 -6.81
C ARG A 262 -6.10 -7.52 -5.99
N LYS A 263 -5.10 -7.60 -5.10
CA LYS A 263 -4.82 -8.84 -4.34
C LYS A 263 -5.05 -8.77 -2.84
N GLU A 264 -5.13 -7.58 -2.25
CA GLU A 264 -5.06 -7.42 -0.79
C GLU A 264 -6.34 -6.87 -0.14
N GLU A 265 -7.34 -6.48 -0.94
CA GLU A 265 -8.62 -5.96 -0.44
C GLU A 265 -9.40 -6.96 0.45
N ALA A 266 -9.03 -8.25 0.42
CA ALA A 266 -9.74 -9.31 1.14
C ALA A 266 -9.31 -9.51 2.61
N LEU A 267 -8.24 -8.88 3.10
CA LEU A 267 -7.62 -9.21 4.40
C LEU A 267 -7.61 -8.09 5.45
N VAL A 268 -7.99 -6.85 5.09
CA VAL A 268 -7.89 -5.70 6.01
C VAL A 268 -9.28 -5.32 6.53
N LEU A 269 -9.58 -5.69 7.78
CA LEU A 269 -10.81 -5.27 8.48
C LEU A 269 -10.75 -3.78 8.84
N ASP A 270 -11.85 -3.07 8.55
CA ASP A 270 -12.28 -1.77 9.09
C ASP A 270 -11.28 -0.59 9.14
N THR A 271 -10.69 -0.23 8.00
CA THR A 271 -9.80 0.94 7.91
C THR A 271 -10.45 2.28 8.22
N LYS A 272 -11.79 2.37 8.12
CA LYS A 272 -12.53 3.59 8.50
C LYS A 272 -12.45 3.83 10.00
N LYS A 273 -12.55 2.77 10.81
CA LYS A 273 -12.39 2.85 12.26
C LYS A 273 -10.99 3.28 12.65
N ASP A 274 -9.96 2.73 12.01
CA ASP A 274 -8.57 3.11 12.29
C ASP A 274 -8.30 4.58 11.97
N LEU A 275 -8.76 5.04 10.80
CA LEU A 275 -8.65 6.46 10.42
C LEU A 275 -9.37 7.37 11.40
N LYS A 276 -10.57 6.99 11.86
CA LYS A 276 -11.33 7.72 12.88
C LYS A 276 -10.58 7.75 14.22
N GLN A 277 -9.95 6.64 14.62
CA GLN A 277 -9.12 6.58 15.82
C GLN A 277 -7.90 7.50 15.70
N ILE A 278 -7.22 7.52 14.54
CA ILE A 278 -6.10 8.44 14.29
C ILE A 278 -6.57 9.89 14.44
N THR A 279 -7.69 10.27 13.79
CA THR A 279 -8.25 11.62 13.90
C THR A 279 -8.55 11.99 15.36
N ASN A 280 -9.15 11.10 16.15
CA ASN A 280 -9.45 11.36 17.56
C ASN A 280 -8.18 11.64 18.38
N HIS A 281 -7.15 10.81 18.23
CA HIS A 281 -5.92 10.99 18.98
C HIS A 281 -5.20 12.28 18.56
N LEU A 282 -5.20 12.63 17.27
CA LEU A 282 -4.67 13.92 16.80
C LEU A 282 -5.41 15.11 17.41
N LEU A 283 -6.75 15.03 17.50
CA LEU A 283 -7.56 16.08 18.14
C LEU A 283 -7.30 16.16 19.65
N ASP A 284 -7.10 15.04 20.34
CA ASP A 284 -6.76 15.00 21.77
C ASP A 284 -5.38 15.61 22.06
N MET A 285 -4.43 15.44 21.14
CA MET A 285 -3.11 16.07 21.26
C MET A 285 -3.18 17.59 21.28
N LEU A 286 -4.12 18.20 20.56
CA LEU A 286 -4.25 19.67 20.48
C LEU A 286 -4.43 20.31 21.85
N VAL A 287 -5.18 19.68 22.75
CA VAL A 287 -5.54 20.24 24.06
C VAL A 287 -4.66 19.74 25.22
N SER A 288 -3.76 18.80 24.96
CA SER A 288 -2.92 18.18 25.98
C SER A 288 -1.71 19.04 26.33
N LYS A 289 -1.51 19.33 27.63
CA LYS A 289 -0.33 20.05 28.15
C LYS A 289 0.98 19.26 27.98
N LYS A 290 0.90 17.94 27.79
CA LYS A 290 2.07 17.06 27.60
C LYS A 290 2.67 17.15 26.20
N VAL A 291 1.97 17.78 25.26
CA VAL A 291 2.36 17.87 23.85
C VAL A 291 3.14 19.16 23.62
N SER A 292 4.37 19.02 23.10
CA SER A 292 5.22 20.13 22.68
C SER A 292 4.55 21.00 21.61
N GLY A 293 4.99 22.27 21.47
CA GLY A 293 4.48 23.15 20.42
C GLY A 293 4.67 22.55 19.02
N GLN A 294 5.84 21.98 18.76
CA GLN A 294 6.16 21.32 17.49
C GLN A 294 5.26 20.10 17.23
N GLY A 295 5.05 19.25 18.24
CA GLY A 295 4.16 18.09 18.11
C GLY A 295 2.71 18.49 17.83
N ARG A 296 2.25 19.59 18.44
CA ARG A 296 0.92 20.18 18.19
C ARG A 296 0.80 20.74 16.77
N ASP A 297 1.83 21.41 16.27
CA ASP A 297 1.86 21.88 14.88
C ASP A 297 1.80 20.72 13.89
N GLN A 298 2.53 19.63 14.16
CA GLN A 298 2.47 18.45 13.31
C GLN A 298 1.09 17.77 13.33
N ALA A 299 0.43 17.72 14.51
CA ALA A 299 -0.95 17.24 14.60
C ALA A 299 -1.92 18.12 13.77
N LEU A 300 -1.79 19.44 13.84
CA LEU A 300 -2.57 20.37 13.01
C LEU A 300 -2.27 20.20 11.51
N ASN A 301 -1.01 19.99 11.13
CA ASN A 301 -0.62 19.72 9.75
C ASN A 301 -1.25 18.42 9.22
N LEU A 302 -1.24 17.35 10.01
CA LEU A 302 -1.89 16.08 9.64
C LEU A 302 -3.39 16.26 9.47
N LEU A 303 -4.06 16.97 10.38
CA LEU A 303 -5.49 17.27 10.24
C LEU A 303 -5.75 18.12 9.00
N ASN A 304 -4.95 19.16 8.76
CA ASN A 304 -5.08 20.03 7.59
C ASN A 304 -4.90 19.28 6.26
N LYS A 305 -3.99 18.31 6.19
CA LYS A 305 -3.78 17.50 4.98
C LYS A 305 -4.87 16.46 4.76
N ASN A 306 -5.29 15.78 5.82
CA ASN A 306 -6.09 14.55 5.71
C ASN A 306 -7.61 14.73 5.92
N VAL A 307 -8.03 15.88 6.46
CA VAL A 307 -9.44 16.29 6.35
C VAL A 307 -9.65 16.67 4.89
N PRO A 308 -10.52 15.99 4.13
CA PRO A 308 -10.67 16.24 2.69
C PRO A 308 -11.22 17.65 2.45
N ARG A 309 -10.72 18.35 1.43
CA ARG A 309 -11.40 19.53 0.90
C ARG A 309 -12.60 19.08 0.09
N LYS A 310 -13.63 19.92 0.02
CA LYS A 310 -14.80 19.77 -0.84
C LYS A 310 -14.39 19.41 -2.27
N ASP A 311 -14.56 18.15 -2.62
CA ASP A 311 -14.55 17.69 -4.01
C ASP A 311 -16.00 17.68 -4.52
N LEU A 312 -16.25 18.32 -5.66
CA LEU A 312 -17.56 18.34 -6.30
C LEU A 312 -17.95 16.95 -6.84
N ALA A 313 -16.97 16.07 -7.08
CA ALA A 313 -17.19 14.71 -7.55
C ALA A 313 -17.47 13.69 -6.42
N ILE A 314 -16.98 13.95 -5.20
CA ILE A 314 -17.10 13.02 -4.06
C ILE A 314 -18.10 13.58 -3.04
N GLN A 315 -19.19 12.87 -2.82
CA GLN A 315 -20.25 13.32 -1.91
C GLN A 315 -19.98 13.07 -0.41
N ASP A 316 -18.89 12.39 -0.06
CA ASP A 316 -18.59 12.02 1.33
C ASP A 316 -18.02 13.20 2.12
N ASN A 317 -18.85 13.84 2.95
CA ASN A 317 -18.45 14.91 3.89
C ASN A 317 -18.26 14.39 5.34
N SER A 318 -18.30 13.07 5.55
CA SER A 318 -18.40 12.50 6.90
C SER A 318 -17.21 12.83 7.80
N ARG A 319 -15.99 12.93 7.23
CA ARG A 319 -14.77 13.28 7.99
C ARG A 319 -14.79 14.73 8.48
N THR A 320 -15.21 15.68 7.64
CA THR A 320 -15.30 17.10 7.99
C THR A 320 -16.31 17.30 9.11
N ILE A 321 -17.52 16.74 8.95
CA ILE A 321 -18.58 16.79 9.96
C ILE A 321 -18.07 16.18 11.28
N TYR A 322 -17.40 15.03 11.21
CA TYR A 322 -16.86 14.39 12.39
C TYR A 322 -15.84 15.25 13.16
N VAL A 323 -14.96 15.94 12.44
CA VAL A 323 -13.97 16.86 13.04
C VAL A 323 -14.64 18.12 13.59
N VAL A 324 -15.71 18.61 12.97
CA VAL A 324 -16.51 19.71 13.53
C VAL A 324 -17.11 19.28 14.87
N ASP A 325 -17.83 18.16 14.90
CA ASP A 325 -18.55 17.67 16.08
C ASP A 325 -17.61 17.37 17.27
N ASN A 326 -16.44 16.78 17.01
CA ASN A 326 -15.55 16.26 18.05
C ASN A 326 -14.28 17.11 18.26
N GLY A 327 -13.99 18.02 17.34
CA GLY A 327 -12.71 18.72 17.24
C GLY A 327 -12.82 20.24 17.29
N LEU A 328 -13.92 20.86 16.84
CA LEU A 328 -14.01 22.32 16.72
C LEU A 328 -13.73 23.03 18.06
N ARG A 329 -14.35 22.59 19.16
CA ARG A 329 -14.09 23.12 20.52
C ARG A 329 -12.63 22.99 20.93
N LYS A 330 -11.96 21.89 20.55
CA LYS A 330 -10.54 21.65 20.85
C LYS A 330 -9.63 22.58 20.05
N ILE A 331 -9.96 22.81 18.78
CA ILE A 331 -9.21 23.72 17.89
C ILE A 331 -9.37 25.18 18.36
N LEU A 332 -10.60 25.60 18.70
CA LEU A 332 -10.88 26.94 19.26
C LEU A 332 -10.10 27.19 20.55
N LYS A 333 -9.95 26.16 21.41
CA LYS A 333 -9.12 26.24 22.62
C LYS A 333 -7.65 26.54 22.32
N VAL A 334 -7.10 26.02 21.23
CA VAL A 334 -5.71 26.32 20.81
C VAL A 334 -5.60 27.74 20.26
N VAL A 335 -6.55 28.17 19.42
CA VAL A 335 -6.54 29.52 18.83
C VAL A 335 -6.71 30.60 19.89
N GLY A 336 -7.56 30.37 20.89
CA GLY A 336 -7.83 31.30 22.00
C GLY A 336 -6.73 31.37 23.06
N GLN A 337 -5.64 30.61 22.93
CA GLN A 337 -4.51 30.74 23.85
C GLN A 337 -3.75 32.05 23.60
N VAL A 338 -3.43 32.73 24.70
CA VAL A 338 -2.57 33.91 24.72
C VAL A 338 -1.22 33.47 25.31
N PRO A 339 -0.09 33.74 24.62
CA PRO A 339 1.24 33.58 25.20
C PRO A 339 1.33 34.27 26.57
N ASP A 340 2.16 33.76 27.47
CA ASP A 340 2.46 34.37 28.78
C ASP A 340 1.41 34.24 29.89
N LEU A 341 0.27 33.57 29.63
CA LEU A 341 -0.68 33.20 30.70
C LEU A 341 -0.26 31.90 31.42
N PRO A 342 -0.46 31.78 32.75
CA PRO A 342 0.01 30.65 33.56
C PRO A 342 -0.65 29.29 33.23
N SER A 343 -1.67 29.27 32.36
CA SER A 343 -2.34 28.05 31.90
C SER A 343 -2.12 27.74 30.42
N CYS A 344 -1.23 28.47 29.76
CA CYS A 344 -0.99 28.37 28.32
C CYS A 344 -0.47 26.97 27.93
N LEU A 345 -0.95 26.50 26.78
CA LEU A 345 -0.42 25.28 26.16
C LEU A 345 0.97 25.58 25.57
N PRO A 346 1.84 24.58 25.37
CA PRO A 346 3.07 24.77 24.61
C PRO A 346 2.74 25.12 23.16
N LEU A 347 3.07 26.32 22.68
CA LEU A 347 2.74 26.78 21.33
C LEU A 347 4.01 27.28 20.62
N THR A 348 3.98 27.23 19.29
CA THR A 348 4.92 27.95 18.44
C THR A 348 4.22 29.16 17.80
N ASP A 349 4.99 30.02 17.16
CA ASP A 349 4.46 31.17 16.41
C ASP A 349 3.52 30.72 15.26
N ASN A 350 3.72 29.51 14.74
CA ASN A 350 2.94 28.96 13.63
C ASN A 350 1.63 28.30 14.08
N THR A 351 1.51 27.90 15.35
CA THR A 351 0.37 27.10 15.82
C THR A 351 -0.97 27.80 15.57
N ARG A 352 -1.04 29.11 15.83
CA ARG A 352 -2.26 29.90 15.60
C ARG A 352 -2.63 29.92 14.12
N MET A 353 -1.67 30.15 13.23
CA MET A 353 -1.89 30.15 11.78
C MET A 353 -2.44 28.80 11.31
N LEU A 354 -1.81 27.69 11.71
CA LEU A 354 -2.21 26.34 11.32
C LEU A 354 -3.63 25.98 11.79
N ALA A 355 -3.98 26.38 13.01
CA ALA A 355 -5.32 26.16 13.56
C ALA A 355 -6.38 27.02 12.83
N THR A 356 -6.07 28.27 12.50
CA THR A 356 -6.98 29.13 11.71
C THR A 356 -7.22 28.56 10.31
N ILE A 357 -6.18 28.05 9.65
CA ILE A 357 -6.32 27.40 8.34
C ILE A 357 -7.27 26.20 8.45
N LEU A 358 -7.17 25.41 9.52
CA LEU A 358 -8.04 24.26 9.75
C LEU A 358 -9.49 24.69 9.96
N ILE A 359 -9.75 25.71 10.78
CA ILE A 359 -11.09 26.24 11.02
C ILE A 359 -11.72 26.74 9.72
N ASN A 360 -10.99 27.54 8.94
CA ASN A 360 -11.47 28.06 7.66
C ASN A 360 -11.82 26.92 6.70
N LYS A 361 -10.94 25.93 6.60
CA LYS A 361 -11.17 24.74 5.76
C LYS A 361 -12.42 23.98 6.21
N LEU A 362 -12.59 23.73 7.51
CA LEU A 362 -13.76 23.04 8.05
C LEU A 362 -15.06 23.78 7.71
N TYR A 363 -15.07 25.11 7.81
CA TYR A 363 -16.24 25.93 7.51
C TYR A 363 -16.56 25.98 6.00
N ASP A 364 -15.53 26.16 5.16
CA ASP A 364 -15.68 26.22 3.69
C ASP A 364 -16.16 24.87 3.11
N ASP A 365 -15.83 23.77 3.77
CA ASP A 365 -16.24 22.42 3.38
C ASP A 365 -17.69 22.07 3.81
N LEU A 366 -18.35 22.90 4.63
CA LEU A 366 -19.77 22.73 4.98
C LEU A 366 -20.67 22.99 3.77
N ARG A 367 -21.62 22.08 3.52
CA ARG A 367 -22.43 22.05 2.30
C ARG A 367 -23.75 22.78 2.43
N CYS A 368 -24.43 22.63 3.57
CA CYS A 368 -25.78 23.13 3.78
C CYS A 368 -25.89 24.06 4.99
N ASP A 369 -26.98 24.82 5.05
CA ASP A 369 -27.21 25.79 6.12
C ASP A 369 -27.35 25.14 7.51
N PRO A 370 -28.02 23.98 7.68
CA PRO A 370 -28.03 23.28 8.98
C PRO A 370 -26.63 22.92 9.50
N GLU A 371 -25.69 22.53 8.64
CA GLU A 371 -24.30 22.25 9.03
C GLU A 371 -23.59 23.54 9.50
N ARG A 372 -23.82 24.67 8.81
CA ARG A 372 -23.26 25.98 9.19
C ARG A 372 -23.85 26.51 10.48
N ASP A 373 -25.16 26.32 10.68
CA ASP A 373 -25.83 26.69 11.92
C ASP A 373 -25.32 25.86 13.10
N HIS A 374 -25.09 24.56 12.89
CA HIS A 374 -24.47 23.70 13.90
C HIS A 374 -23.06 24.17 14.28
N PHE A 375 -22.22 24.47 13.27
CA PHE A 375 -20.89 25.03 13.49
C PHE A 375 -20.94 26.34 14.30
N ARG A 376 -21.84 27.26 13.94
CA ARG A 376 -22.04 28.54 14.66
C ARG A 376 -22.46 28.30 16.10
N LYS A 377 -23.40 27.38 16.33
CA LYS A 377 -23.86 27.03 17.68
C LYS A 377 -22.71 26.54 18.56
N ILE A 378 -21.83 25.67 18.05
CA ILE A 378 -20.65 25.21 18.79
C ILE A 378 -19.72 26.39 19.15
N CYS A 379 -19.53 27.34 18.23
CA CYS A 379 -18.72 28.54 18.49
C CYS A 379 -19.35 29.44 19.55
N GLU A 380 -20.67 29.66 19.49
CA GLU A 380 -21.41 30.45 20.49
C GLU A 380 -21.33 29.82 21.87
N GLU A 381 -21.56 28.51 21.98
CA GLU A 381 -21.43 27.71 23.21
C GLU A 381 -19.98 27.61 23.75
N TYR A 382 -18.99 28.04 22.98
CA TYR A 382 -17.61 28.09 23.45
C TYR A 382 -17.23 29.48 24.00
N ILE A 383 -17.82 30.53 23.43
CA ILE A 383 -17.60 31.92 23.85
C ILE A 383 -18.42 32.25 25.10
N THR A 384 -19.64 31.69 25.18
CA THR A 384 -20.51 31.73 26.36
C THR A 384 -20.10 30.68 27.38
#